data_AF-A0A6I5CP15-F1
#
_entry.id   AF-A0A6I5CP15-F1
#
_cell.length_a   1.000
_cell.length_b   1.000
_cell.length_c   1.000
_cell.angle_alpha   90.00
_cell.angle_beta   90.00
_cell.angle_gamma   90.00
#
_symmetry.space_group_name_H-M   'P 1'
#
loop_
_entity.id
_entity.type
_entity.pdbx_description
1 polymer ?
#
loop_
_entity_poly.entity_id
_entity_poly.type
_entity_poly.pdbx_seq_one_letter_code
_entity_poly.pdbx_strand_id
1 'polypeptide(L)'
;PWRSAAAECRLALGSPLEALELAEEELRLARVWGTPRTVGRSLRVLGAVTGGRRGLELAGEAVHLLRQAPPGAAPELVSALLAQGRQLTAAGELVRARACLREAAERAERLG
;
A
#
# COMPACT_ATOMS: atom_id res chain seq x y z
N PRO A 1 -9.84 5.04 9.32
CA PRO A 1 -9.69 3.78 8.57
C PRO A 1 -9.28 2.60 9.47
N TRP A 2 -10.26 2.01 10.17
CA TRP A 2 -10.01 0.84 11.04
C TRP A 2 -9.96 -0.46 10.24
N ARG A 3 -10.73 -0.57 9.16
CA ARG A 3 -10.78 -1.80 8.35
C ARG A 3 -9.46 -2.11 7.65
N SER A 4 -8.67 -1.10 7.27
CA SER A 4 -7.31 -1.33 6.76
C SER A 4 -6.44 -2.07 7.77
N ALA A 5 -6.46 -1.66 9.03
CA ALA A 5 -5.70 -2.32 10.08
C ALA A 5 -6.26 -3.72 10.37
N ALA A 6 -7.60 -3.87 10.40
CA ALA A 6 -8.24 -5.17 10.57
C ALA A 6 -7.90 -6.14 9.42
N ALA A 7 -7.89 -5.67 8.17
CA ALA A 7 -7.49 -6.47 7.01
C ALA A 7 -6.03 -6.93 7.09
N GLU A 8 -5.12 -6.05 7.51
CA GLU A 8 -3.70 -6.41 7.75
C GLU A 8 -3.58 -7.50 8.83
N CYS A 9 -4.33 -7.38 9.94
CA CYS A 9 -4.38 -8.41 10.98
C CYS A 9 -4.95 -9.74 10.45
N ARG A 10 -6.07 -9.70 9.72
CA ARG A 10 -6.70 -10.91 9.13
C ARG A 10 -5.77 -11.61 8.15
N LEU A 11 -5.04 -10.86 7.33
CA LEU A 11 -4.03 -11.41 6.43
C LEU A 11 -2.92 -12.10 7.22
N ALA A 12 -2.39 -11.47 8.27
CA ALA A 12 -1.35 -12.04 9.12
C ALA A 12 -1.81 -13.31 9.87
N LEU A 13 -3.10 -13.41 10.19
CA LEU A 13 -3.70 -14.58 10.83
C LEU A 13 -4.10 -15.71 9.85
N GLY A 14 -3.84 -15.54 8.55
CA GLY A 14 -4.16 -16.57 7.56
C GLY A 14 -5.62 -16.60 7.10
N SER A 15 -6.35 -15.48 7.25
CA SER A 15 -7.75 -15.30 6.82
C SER A 15 -7.84 -14.37 5.60
N PRO A 16 -7.37 -14.76 4.41
CA PRO A 16 -7.25 -13.87 3.25
C PRO A 16 -8.60 -13.39 2.68
N LEU A 17 -9.67 -14.20 2.78
CA LEU A 17 -11.00 -13.81 2.29
C LEU A 17 -11.59 -12.68 3.13
N GLU A 18 -11.59 -12.81 4.46
CA GLU A 18 -12.04 -11.75 5.37
C GLU A 18 -11.18 -10.48 5.24
N ALA A 19 -9.87 -10.65 5.04
CA ALA A 19 -8.98 -9.53 4.77
C ALA A 19 -9.34 -8.79 3.48
N LEU A 20 -9.75 -9.54 2.44
CA LEU A 20 -10.10 -8.98 1.13
C LEU A 20 -11.39 -8.15 1.24
N GLU A 21 -12.43 -8.70 1.85
CA GLU A 21 -13.71 -8.00 2.07
C GLU A 21 -13.51 -6.68 2.83
N LEU A 22 -12.71 -6.71 3.90
CA LEU A 22 -12.40 -5.51 4.68
C LEU A 22 -11.61 -4.47 3.87
N ALA A 23 -10.64 -4.91 3.06
CA ALA A 23 -9.80 -4.02 2.27
C ALA A 23 -10.58 -3.38 1.10
N GLU A 24 -11.45 -4.14 0.42
CA GLU A 24 -12.30 -3.64 -0.65
C GLU A 24 -13.30 -2.60 -0.13
N GLU A 25 -13.96 -2.89 0.99
CA GLU A 25 -14.92 -1.98 1.61
C GLU A 25 -14.23 -0.68 2.05
N GLU A 26 -13.03 -0.77 2.63
CA GLU A 26 -12.29 0.43 3.04
C GLU A 26 -11.81 1.25 1.84
N LEU A 27 -11.43 0.62 0.72
CA LEU A 27 -11.10 1.35 -0.51
C LEU A 27 -12.33 2.04 -1.10
N ARG A 28 -13.48 1.36 -1.11
CA ARG A 28 -14.75 1.92 -1.57
C ARG A 28 -15.11 3.18 -0.77
N LEU A 29 -15.06 3.11 0.56
CA LEU A 29 -15.32 4.25 1.44
C LEU A 29 -14.26 5.35 1.29
N ALA A 30 -12.98 4.99 1.19
CA ALA A 30 -11.90 5.97 1.02
C ALA A 30 -12.04 6.76 -0.28
N ARG A 31 -12.53 6.14 -1.37
CA ARG A 31 -12.79 6.81 -2.65
C ARG A 31 -13.96 7.80 -2.57
N VAL A 32 -14.96 7.55 -1.72
CA VAL A 32 -16.06 8.51 -1.48
C VAL A 32 -15.54 9.78 -0.81
N TRP A 33 -14.66 9.64 0.20
CA TRP A 33 -14.07 10.79 0.89
C TRP A 33 -12.94 11.46 0.10
N GLY A 34 -12.23 10.69 -0.72
CA GLY A 34 -11.34 11.20 -1.77
C GLY A 34 -9.97 11.73 -1.31
N THR A 35 -9.59 11.63 -0.04
CA THR A 35 -8.25 12.13 0.36
C THR A 35 -7.14 11.19 -0.12
N PRO A 36 -6.08 11.69 -0.78
CA PRO A 36 -4.99 10.86 -1.30
C PRO A 36 -4.36 9.95 -0.25
N ARG A 37 -4.25 10.44 0.99
CA ARG A 37 -3.73 9.69 2.14
C ARG A 37 -4.56 8.43 2.43
N THR A 38 -5.89 8.55 2.54
CA THR A 38 -6.75 7.41 2.87
C THR A 38 -6.87 6.46 1.68
N VAL A 39 -7.03 6.99 0.47
CA VAL A 39 -7.12 6.17 -0.75
C VAL A 39 -5.82 5.40 -0.98
N GLY A 40 -4.66 6.05 -0.86
CA GLY A 40 -3.36 5.41 -0.99
C GLY A 40 -3.12 4.31 0.05
N ARG A 41 -3.50 4.55 1.31
CA ARG A 41 -3.45 3.52 2.35
C ARG A 41 -4.35 2.32 2.01
N SER A 42 -5.58 2.55 1.58
CA SER A 42 -6.50 1.47 1.23
C SER A 42 -6.03 0.67 0.02
N LEU A 43 -5.50 1.34 -1.03
CA LEU A 43 -4.90 0.69 -2.19
C LEU A 43 -3.70 -0.19 -1.80
N ARG A 44 -2.82 0.31 -0.91
CA ARG A 44 -1.68 -0.46 -0.40
C ARG A 44 -2.13 -1.74 0.30
N VAL A 45 -3.13 -1.65 1.18
CA VAL A 45 -3.63 -2.81 1.93
C VAL A 45 -4.33 -3.79 1.01
N LEU A 46 -5.21 -3.31 0.13
CA LEU A 46 -5.87 -4.16 -0.86
C LEU A 46 -4.84 -4.87 -1.75
N GLY A 47 -3.82 -4.14 -2.23
CA GLY A 47 -2.74 -4.71 -3.02
C GLY A 47 -1.99 -5.84 -2.29
N ALA A 48 -1.70 -5.66 -1.00
CA ALA A 48 -1.05 -6.68 -0.18
C ALA A 48 -1.93 -7.93 0.01
N VAL A 49 -3.23 -7.76 0.25
CA VAL A 49 -4.17 -8.86 0.43
C VAL A 49 -4.44 -9.60 -0.88
N THR A 50 -4.60 -8.88 -2.00
CA THR A 50 -4.84 -9.47 -3.33
C THR A 50 -3.63 -10.27 -3.83
N GLY A 51 -2.41 -9.77 -3.59
CA GLY A 51 -1.18 -10.42 -4.07
C GLY A 51 -1.09 -10.55 -5.60
N GLY A 52 -0.06 -11.24 -6.06
CA GLY A 52 0.16 -11.49 -7.50
C GLY A 52 0.26 -10.20 -8.34
N ARG A 53 -0.06 -10.32 -9.64
CA ARG A 53 0.02 -9.20 -10.59
C ARG A 53 -0.95 -8.07 -10.24
N ARG A 54 -2.20 -8.40 -9.92
CA ARG A 54 -3.22 -7.41 -9.56
C ARG A 54 -2.86 -6.66 -8.29
N GLY A 55 -2.35 -7.36 -7.28
CA GLY A 55 -1.87 -6.74 -6.04
C GLY A 55 -0.71 -5.78 -6.27
N LEU A 56 0.19 -6.11 -7.20
CA LEU A 56 1.30 -5.24 -7.59
C LEU A 56 0.83 -3.98 -8.33
N GLU A 57 -0.17 -4.09 -9.20
CA GLU A 57 -0.80 -2.93 -9.86
C GLU A 57 -1.40 -1.97 -8.83
N LEU A 58 -2.18 -2.50 -7.89
CA LEU A 58 -2.80 -1.73 -6.81
C LEU A 58 -1.77 -1.01 -5.93
N ALA A 59 -0.67 -1.69 -5.59
CA ALA A 59 0.42 -1.05 -4.85
C ALA A 59 1.13 0.04 -5.67
N GLY A 60 1.25 -0.15 -6.99
CA GLY A 60 1.73 0.88 -7.91
C GLY A 60 0.82 2.10 -7.97
N GLU A 61 -0.50 1.90 -8.03
CA GLU A 61 -1.50 2.97 -7.94
C GLU A 61 -1.36 3.74 -6.62
N ALA A 62 -1.19 3.04 -5.50
CA ALA A 62 -0.98 3.66 -4.19
C ALA A 62 0.26 4.58 -4.19
N VAL A 63 1.40 4.08 -4.68
CA VAL A 63 2.65 4.86 -4.76
C VAL A 63 2.48 6.08 -5.68
N HIS A 64 1.87 5.90 -6.85
CA HIS A 64 1.64 7.00 -7.80
C HIS A 64 0.79 8.11 -7.17
N LEU A 65 -0.32 7.75 -6.53
CA LEU A 65 -1.21 8.70 -5.87
C LEU A 65 -0.51 9.43 -4.72
N LEU A 66 0.23 8.70 -3.88
CA LEU A 66 0.87 9.26 -2.69
C LEU A 66 2.10 10.13 -3.03
N ARG A 67 2.76 9.91 -4.17
CA ARG A 67 3.83 10.81 -4.66
C ARG A 67 3.32 12.20 -5.02
N GLN A 68 2.06 12.31 -5.43
CA GLN A 68 1.41 13.57 -5.78
C GLN A 68 0.65 14.21 -4.60
N ALA A 69 0.60 13.51 -3.47
CA ALA A 69 -0.13 13.97 -2.29
C ALA A 69 0.64 15.07 -1.52
N PRO A 70 -0.06 15.89 -0.71
CA PRO A 70 0.59 16.85 0.17
C PRO A 70 1.56 16.19 1.17
N PRO A 71 2.53 16.94 1.75
CA PRO A 71 3.55 16.40 2.65
C PRO A 71 3.01 15.59 3.84
N GLY A 72 1.79 15.88 4.31
CA GLY A 72 1.13 15.13 5.38
C GLY A 72 0.81 13.66 5.04
N ALA A 73 0.99 13.22 3.79
CA ALA A 73 0.86 11.83 3.36
C ALA A 73 2.22 11.12 3.16
N ALA A 74 3.33 11.77 3.52
CA ALA A 74 4.67 11.20 3.36
C ALA A 74 4.88 9.87 4.12
N PRO A 75 4.37 9.66 5.35
CA PRO A 75 4.46 8.36 6.02
C PRO A 75 3.74 7.24 5.26
N GLU A 76 2.58 7.55 4.66
CA GLU A 76 1.84 6.62 3.83
C GLU A 76 2.59 6.28 2.54
N LEU A 77 3.28 7.26 1.92
CA LEU A 77 4.12 7.01 0.74
C LEU A 77 5.26 6.03 1.07
N VAL A 78 5.96 6.22 2.19
CA VAL A 78 7.01 5.30 2.65
C VAL A 78 6.42 3.88 2.82
N SER A 79 5.28 3.76 3.47
CA SER A 79 4.60 2.47 3.68
C SER A 79 4.22 1.80 2.34
N ALA A 80 3.76 2.58 1.36
CA ALA A 80 3.39 2.09 0.04
C ALA A 80 4.61 1.62 -0.78
N LEU A 81 5.72 2.38 -0.75
CA LEU A 81 6.97 1.99 -1.40
C LEU A 81 7.55 0.71 -0.81
N LEU A 82 7.48 0.53 0.51
CA LEU A 82 7.90 -0.71 1.18
C LEU A 82 7.03 -1.91 0.76
N ALA A 83 5.71 -1.73 0.69
CA ALA A 83 4.79 -2.77 0.26
C ALA A 83 5.04 -3.17 -1.21
N GLN A 84 5.12 -2.19 -2.11
CA GLN A 84 5.41 -2.43 -3.53
C GLN A 84 6.77 -3.09 -3.73
N GLY A 85 7.80 -2.63 -3.01
CA GLY A 85 9.14 -3.23 -3.03
C GLY A 85 9.14 -4.71 -2.64
N ARG A 86 8.40 -5.08 -1.58
CA ARG A 86 8.23 -6.50 -1.19
C ARG A 86 7.53 -7.33 -2.27
N GLN A 87 6.47 -6.79 -2.88
CA GLN A 87 5.75 -7.49 -3.95
C GLN A 87 6.59 -7.65 -5.23
N LEU A 88 7.37 -6.63 -5.59
CA LEU A 88 8.31 -6.70 -6.71
C LEU A 88 9.39 -7.76 -6.46
N THR A 89 9.92 -7.84 -5.24
CA THR A 89 10.85 -8.92 -4.85
C THR A 89 10.21 -10.29 -5.02
N ALA A 90 8.98 -10.48 -4.53
CA ALA A 90 8.25 -11.74 -4.69
C ALA A 90 7.96 -12.08 -6.16
N ALA A 91 7.83 -11.08 -7.03
CA ALA A 91 7.64 -11.24 -8.47
C ALA A 91 8.95 -11.42 -9.26
N GLY A 92 10.12 -11.39 -8.61
CA GLY A 92 11.43 -11.48 -9.28
C GLY A 92 11.91 -10.17 -9.96
N GLU A 93 11.20 -9.07 -9.78
CA GLU A 93 11.45 -7.76 -10.40
C GLU A 93 12.49 -6.94 -9.60
N LEU A 94 13.67 -7.52 -9.37
CA LEU A 94 14.64 -7.06 -8.37
C LEU A 94 15.16 -5.63 -8.60
N VAL A 95 15.31 -5.20 -9.86
CA VAL A 95 15.78 -3.84 -10.18
C VAL A 95 14.75 -2.81 -9.71
N ARG A 96 13.47 -3.03 -10.04
CA ARG A 96 12.37 -2.17 -9.64
C ARG A 96 12.14 -2.22 -8.12
N ALA A 97 12.30 -3.40 -7.51
CA ALA A 97 12.21 -3.57 -6.07
C ALA A 97 13.25 -2.71 -5.34
N ARG A 98 14.52 -2.78 -5.76
CA ARG A 98 15.60 -1.97 -5.18
C ARG A 98 15.36 -0.47 -5.31
N ALA A 99 14.84 -0.02 -6.45
CA ALA A 99 14.49 1.39 -6.63
C ALA A 99 13.41 1.84 -5.64
N CYS A 100 12.34 1.06 -5.47
CA CYS A 100 11.27 1.37 -4.51
C CYS A 100 11.79 1.40 -3.06
N LEU A 101 12.61 0.42 -2.68
CA LEU A 101 13.14 0.30 -1.32
C LEU A 101 14.16 1.41 -0.99
N ARG A 102 14.98 1.82 -1.95
CA ARG A 102 15.89 2.97 -1.78
C ARG A 102 15.14 4.26 -1.56
N GLU A 103 14.15 4.56 -2.41
CA GLU A 103 13.32 5.76 -2.23
C GLU A 103 12.59 5.72 -0.88
N ALA A 104 12.08 4.56 -0.45
CA ALA A 104 11.46 4.42 0.87
C ALA A 104 12.42 4.82 2.00
N ALA A 105 13.68 4.36 1.95
CA ALA A 105 14.70 4.68 2.94
C ALA A 105 15.04 6.19 2.95
N GLU A 106 15.31 6.77 1.78
CA GLU A 106 15.62 8.21 1.62
C GLU A 106 14.47 9.14 2.08
N ARG A 107 13.23 8.67 1.97
CA ARG A 107 12.04 9.40 2.42
C ARG A 107 11.86 9.25 3.92
N ALA A 108 12.06 8.04 4.46
CA ALA A 108 11.97 7.78 5.89
C ALA A 108 13.02 8.58 6.69
N GLU A 109 14.25 8.67 6.18
CA GLU A 109 15.33 9.45 6.79
C GLU A 109 15.00 10.95 6.89
N ARG A 110 14.21 11.50 5.96
CA ARG A 110 13.77 12.91 5.99
C ARG A 110 12.60 13.18 6.94
N LEU A 111 11.94 12.14 7.45
CA LEU A 111 10.80 12.28 8.36
C LEU A 111 11.20 12.20 9.84
N GLY A 112 12.42 11.71 10.13
CA GLY A 112 13.03 11.68 11.46
C GLY A 112 14.15 12.71 11.58
#